data_AF-A0A547N701-F1
#
_entry.id   AF-A0A547N701-F1
#
_cell.length_a   1.000
_cell.length_b   1.000
_cell.length_c   1.000
_cell.angle_alpha   90.00
_cell.angle_beta   90.00
_cell.angle_gamma   90.00
#
_symmetry.space_group_name_H-M   'P 1'
#
loop_
_entity.id
_entity.type
_entity.pdbx_description
1 polymer ?
#
loop_
_entity_poly.entity_id
_entity_poly.type
_entity_poly.pdbx_seq_one_letter_code
_entity_poly.pdbx_strand_id
1 'polypeptide(L)' 'MFHYLKRVSIGLRARRAERALQELPDHILKDIGIRRGAIAFAVREHFKDRLV' A
#
# COMPACT_ATOMS: atom_id res chain seq x y z
N MET A 1 -10.64 13.16 18.08
CA MET A 1 -9.95 11.90 18.44
C MET A 1 -10.08 10.80 17.38
N PHE A 2 -11.31 10.42 16.98
CA PHE A 2 -11.56 9.29 16.06
C PHE A 2 -10.87 9.38 14.68
N HIS A 3 -10.80 10.57 14.09
CA HIS A 3 -10.14 10.77 12.78
C HIS A 3 -8.63 10.51 12.83
N TYR A 4 -7.99 10.76 13.98
CA TYR A 4 -6.55 10.55 14.15
C TYR A 4 -6.22 9.05 14.20
N LEU A 5 -6.99 8.28 14.98
CA LEU A 5 -6.87 6.82 15.05
C LEU A 5 -7.12 6.17 13.67
N LYS A 6 -8.10 6.68 12.90
CA LYS A 6 -8.36 6.23 11.53
C LYS A 6 -7.14 6.45 10.63
N ARG A 7 -6.52 7.64 10.65
CA ARG A 7 -5.30 7.95 9.88
C ARG A 7 -4.11 7.06 10.26
N VAL A 8 -3.89 6.84 11.55
CA VAL A 8 -2.81 5.96 12.04
C VAL A 8 -3.02 4.52 11.57
N SER A 9 -4.24 4.01 11.66
CA SER A 9 -4.57 2.65 11.21
C SER A 9 -4.36 2.46 9.70
N ILE A 10 -4.66 3.48 8.90
CA ILE A 10 -4.45 3.48 7.45
C ILE A 10 -2.96 3.50 7.13
N GLY A 11 -2.16 4.30 7.82
CA GLY A 11 -0.70 4.30 7.67
C GLY A 11 -0.06 2.97 8.02
N LEU A 12 -0.52 2.30 9.08
CA LEU A 12 -0.08 0.95 9.44
C LEU A 12 -0.42 -0.09 8.38
N ARG A 13 -1.63 -0.03 7.81
CA ARG A 13 -2.06 -0.92 6.72
C ARG A 13 -1.26 -0.69 5.44
N ALA A 14 -1.00 0.56 5.08
CA ALA A 14 -0.17 0.91 3.93
C ALA A 14 1.24 0.32 4.07
N ARG A 15 1.91 0.50 5.21
CA ARG A 15 3.24 -0.07 5.46
C ARG A 15 3.27 -1.60 5.39
N ARG A 16 2.22 -2.26 5.90
CA ARG A 16 2.10 -3.73 5.80
C ARG A 16 1.92 -4.18 4.34
N ALA A 17 1.07 -3.51 3.58
CA ALA A 17 0.84 -3.82 2.17
C ALA A 17 2.12 -3.62 1.34
N GLU A 18 2.85 -2.53 1.59
CA GLU A 18 4.13 -2.25 0.93
C GLU A 18 5.15 -3.35 1.20
N ARG A 19 5.33 -3.78 2.46
CA ARG A 19 6.23 -4.88 2.80
C ARG A 19 5.82 -6.20 2.15
N ALA A 20 4.54 -6.56 2.22
CA ALA A 20 4.02 -7.78 1.61
C ALA A 20 4.27 -7.79 0.09
N LEU A 21 4.05 -6.66 -0.59
CA LEU A 21 4.34 -6.53 -2.03
C LEU A 21 5.84 -6.59 -2.33
N GLN A 22 6.70 -6.07 -1.46
CA GLN A 22 8.16 -6.17 -1.62
C GLN A 22 8.67 -7.61 -1.44
N GLU A 23 8.00 -8.42 -0.63
CA GLU A 23 8.34 -9.84 -0.45
C GLU A 23 7.89 -10.71 -1.64
N LEU A 24 7.00 -10.20 -2.50
CA LEU A 24 6.56 -10.94 -3.67
C LEU A 24 7.65 -11.03 -4.75
N PRO A 25 7.73 -12.16 -5.47
CA PRO A 25 8.58 -12.29 -6.65
C PRO A 25 8.16 -11.33 -7.78
N ASP A 26 9.11 -10.91 -8.60
CA ASP A 26 8.84 -9.98 -9.71
C ASP A 26 7.85 -10.52 -10.75
N HIS A 27 7.78 -11.85 -10.94
CA HIS A 27 6.80 -12.44 -11.87
C HIS A 27 5.37 -12.28 -11.37
N ILE A 28 5.13 -12.39 -10.05
CA ILE A 28 3.81 -12.13 -9.45
C ILE A 28 3.47 -10.65 -9.53
N LEU A 29 4.43 -9.78 -9.22
CA LEU A 29 4.24 -8.33 -9.37
C LEU A 29 3.87 -7.96 -10.80
N LYS A 30 4.54 -8.56 -11.78
CA LYS A 30 4.24 -8.36 -13.20
C LYS A 30 2.87 -8.88 -13.60
N ASP A 31 2.44 -10.02 -13.06
CA ASP A 31 1.12 -10.62 -13.32
C ASP A 31 -0.02 -9.70 -12.86
N ILE A 32 0.15 -9.05 -11.71
CA ILE A 32 -0.79 -8.02 -11.22
C ILE A 32 -0.55 -6.62 -11.81
N GLY A 33 0.35 -6.50 -12.80
CA GLY A 33 0.63 -5.25 -13.51
C GLY A 33 1.42 -4.19 -12.71
N ILE A 34 2.08 -4.58 -11.62
CA ILE A 34 2.84 -3.67 -10.75
C ILE A 34 4.34 -3.87 -10.96
N ARG A 35 5.09 -2.76 -11.02
CA ARG A 35 6.55 -2.78 -10.96
C ARG A 35 7.03 -2.56 -9.53
N ARG A 36 8.16 -3.15 -9.15
CA ARG A 36 8.74 -3.00 -7.80
C ARG A 36 8.92 -1.55 -7.36
N GLY A 37 9.41 -0.68 -8.25
CA GLY A 37 9.53 0.75 -8.00
C GLY A 37 8.19 1.51 -7.89
N ALA A 38 7.10 0.92 -8.38
CA ALA A 38 5.76 1.52 -8.32
C ALA A 38 4.98 1.12 -7.05
N ILE A 39 5.47 0.14 -6.27
CA ILE A 39 4.77 -0.37 -5.08
C ILE A 39 4.42 0.76 -4.11
N ALA A 40 5.38 1.61 -3.74
CA ALA A 40 5.17 2.70 -2.78
C ALA A 40 4.09 3.68 -3.26
N PHE A 41 4.08 3.98 -4.57
CA PHE A 41 3.09 4.86 -5.18
C PHE A 41 1.71 4.20 -5.20
N ALA A 42 1.60 2.96 -5.67
CA ALA A 42 0.34 2.23 -5.77
C ALA A 42 -0.33 2.03 -4.40
N VAL A 43 0.45 1.69 -3.37
CA VAL A 43 -0.04 1.58 -2.00
C VAL A 43 -0.55 2.95 -1.51
N ARG A 44 0.23 4.02 -1.70
CA ARG A 44 -0.18 5.36 -1.27
C ARG A 44 -1.47 5.80 -1.95
N GLU A 45 -1.60 5.58 -3.25
CA GLU A 45 -2.80 5.91 -4.03
C GLU A 45 -4.03 5.13 -3.52
N HIS A 46 -3.91 3.81 -3.36
CA HIS A 46 -5.01 2.94 -2.87
C HIS A 46 -5.56 3.37 -1.50
N PHE A 47 -4.69 3.81 -0.59
CA PHE A 47 -5.09 4.24 0.75
C PHE A 47 -5.49 5.72 0.82
N LYS A 48 -5.09 6.54 -0.15
CA LYS A 48 -5.52 7.95 -0.29
C LYS A 48 -7.03 8.03 -0.55
N ASP A 49 -7.55 7.18 -1.43
CA ASP A 49 -8.99 7.13 -1.72
C ASP A 49 -9.84 6.67 -0.53
N ARG A 50 -9.25 5.98 0.46
CA ARG A 50 -9.95 5.55 1.69
C ARG A 50 -9.96 6.59 2.82
N LEU A 51 -9.26 7.70 2.63
CA LEU A 51 -9.19 8.80 3.60
C LEU A 51 -10.21 9.91 3.33
N VAL A 52 -10.80 9.95 2.14
CA VAL A 52 -11.88 10.87 1.73
C VAL A 52 -13.23 10.35 2.23
#